data_AF-A0A3D3ZFX9-F1
#
_entry.id   AF-A0A3D3ZFX9-F1
#
_cell.length_a   1.000
_cell.length_b   1.000
_cell.length_c   1.000
_cell.angle_alpha   90.00
_cell.angle_beta   90.00
_cell.angle_gamma   90.00
#
_symmetry.space_group_name_H-M   'P 1'
#
loop_
_entity.id
_entity.type
_entity.pdbx_description
1 polymer ?
#
loop_
_entity_poly.entity_id
_entity_poly.type
_entity_poly.pdbx_seq_one_letter_code
_entity_poly.pdbx_strand_id
1 'polypeptide(L)'
;MGLFQHLRTLRKRLADEQGVPPYVIFPDTSLRGMAQQRPQSQSQFEQIPGVGSRKLQAYYTLFTGEIRAYCELHNLSMGLSPAPTTRREAPPKAATGPVSPSVTRQITLQMYQDGQSIEDIARERNLRPTTIASHLVELIEAGETIDVQSLL
;
A
#
# COMPACT_ATOMS: atom_id res chain seq x y z
N MET A 1 26.32 -4.84 -15.70
CA MET A 1 25.98 -5.61 -14.48
C MET A 1 24.46 -5.64 -14.33
N GLY A 2 23.89 -6.63 -13.66
CA GLY A 2 22.42 -6.76 -13.48
C GLY A 2 22.00 -6.55 -12.02
N LEU A 3 20.72 -6.27 -11.78
CA LEU A 3 20.16 -6.02 -10.45
C LEU A 3 20.50 -7.12 -9.43
N PHE A 4 20.53 -8.39 -9.84
CA PHE A 4 20.95 -9.49 -8.97
C PHE A 4 22.36 -9.33 -8.40
N GLN A 5 23.32 -8.86 -9.21
CA GLN A 5 24.69 -8.62 -8.74
C GLN A 5 24.76 -7.43 -7.79
N HIS A 6 23.96 -6.40 -8.06
CA HIS A 6 23.81 -5.25 -7.16
C HIS A 6 23.29 -5.68 -5.77
N LEU A 7 22.24 -6.51 -5.75
CA LEU A 7 21.68 -7.06 -4.51
C LEU A 7 22.64 -8.01 -3.78
N ARG A 8 23.51 -8.74 -4.50
CA ARG A 8 24.57 -9.54 -3.86
C ARG A 8 25.58 -8.67 -3.13
N THR A 9 25.95 -7.53 -3.69
CA THR A 9 26.84 -6.56 -3.05
C THR A 9 26.21 -5.99 -1.79
N LEU A 10 24.94 -5.57 -1.86
CA LEU A 10 24.17 -5.10 -0.70
C LEU A 10 24.11 -6.17 0.40
N ARG A 11 23.74 -7.40 0.04
CA ARG A 11 23.68 -8.52 0.99
C ARG A 11 25.01 -8.75 1.68
N LYS A 12 26.12 -8.71 0.93
CA LYS A 12 27.46 -8.88 1.50
C LYS A 12 27.75 -7.81 2.55
N ARG A 13 27.48 -6.52 2.24
CA ARG A 13 27.68 -5.42 3.19
C ARG A 13 26.88 -5.62 4.48
N LEU A 14 25.58 -5.93 4.35
CA LEU A 14 24.71 -6.18 5.51
C LEU A 14 25.16 -7.39 6.35
N ALA A 15 25.69 -8.41 5.68
CA ALA A 15 26.21 -9.60 6.33
C ALA A 15 27.50 -9.30 7.12
N ASP A 16 28.42 -8.55 6.50
CA ASP A 16 29.66 -8.08 7.11
C ASP A 16 29.37 -7.19 8.33
N GLU A 17 28.40 -6.26 8.22
CA GLU A 17 27.94 -5.38 9.32
C GLU A 17 27.35 -6.16 10.50
N GLN A 18 26.64 -7.26 10.22
CA GLN A 18 26.00 -8.09 11.24
C GLN A 18 26.91 -9.23 11.73
N GLY A 19 28.11 -9.37 11.18
CA GLY A 19 29.03 -10.47 11.51
C GLY A 19 28.48 -11.85 11.17
N VAL A 20 27.58 -11.95 10.19
CA VAL A 20 26.93 -13.20 9.79
C VAL A 20 27.30 -13.59 8.35
N PRO A 21 27.26 -14.87 7.98
CA PRO A 21 27.44 -15.26 6.59
C PRO A 21 26.36 -14.67 5.66
N PRO A 22 26.68 -14.27 4.41
CA PRO A 22 25.72 -13.63 3.51
C PRO A 22 24.41 -14.38 3.26
N TYR A 23 24.45 -15.71 3.20
CA TYR A 23 23.26 -16.53 2.98
C TYR A 23 22.23 -16.44 4.11
N VAL A 24 22.64 -16.01 5.31
CA VAL A 24 21.75 -15.84 6.47
C VAL A 24 20.78 -14.69 6.24
N ILE A 25 21.26 -13.58 5.66
CA ILE A 25 20.45 -12.42 5.30
C ILE A 25 19.38 -12.86 4.29
N PHE A 26 19.81 -13.32 3.11
CA PHE A 26 18.94 -13.91 2.11
C PHE A 26 19.67 -14.99 1.28
N PRO A 27 19.03 -16.14 0.99
CA PRO A 27 19.56 -17.08 0.02
C PRO A 27 19.52 -16.49 -1.39
N ASP A 28 20.33 -17.04 -2.29
CA ASP A 28 20.39 -16.58 -3.69
C ASP A 28 19.04 -16.69 -4.42
N THR A 29 18.17 -17.62 -3.99
CA THR A 29 16.79 -17.76 -4.50
C THR A 29 15.96 -16.52 -4.24
N SER A 30 15.99 -15.97 -3.02
CA SER A 30 15.30 -14.72 -2.67
C SER A 30 15.84 -13.54 -3.47
N LEU A 31 17.18 -13.42 -3.60
CA LEU A 31 17.79 -12.33 -4.38
C LEU A 31 17.41 -12.39 -5.86
N ARG A 32 17.35 -13.60 -6.44
CA ARG A 32 16.85 -13.78 -7.82
C ARG A 32 15.38 -13.39 -7.94
N GLY A 33 14.55 -13.79 -6.97
CA GLY A 33 13.15 -13.39 -6.90
C GLY A 33 12.98 -11.87 -6.85
N MET A 34 13.74 -11.18 -5.99
CA MET A 34 13.76 -9.72 -5.89
C MET A 34 14.22 -9.06 -7.20
N ALA A 35 15.24 -9.59 -7.85
CA ALA A 35 15.74 -9.05 -9.11
C ALA A 35 14.73 -9.19 -10.27
N GLN A 36 13.94 -10.26 -10.27
CA GLN A 36 12.91 -10.51 -11.27
C GLN A 36 11.64 -9.69 -11.00
N GLN A 37 11.11 -9.77 -9.78
CA GLN A 37 9.82 -9.18 -9.40
C GLN A 37 9.93 -7.68 -9.06
N ARG A 38 11.12 -7.22 -8.64
CA ARG A 38 11.42 -5.82 -8.30
C ARG A 38 10.39 -5.23 -7.33
N PRO A 39 10.18 -5.87 -6.16
CA PRO A 39 9.16 -5.46 -5.20
C PRO A 39 9.36 -4.02 -4.74
N GLN A 40 8.26 -3.27 -4.66
CA GLN A 40 8.23 -1.88 -4.18
C GLN A 40 7.37 -1.70 -2.93
N SER A 41 6.47 -2.64 -2.64
CA SER A 41 5.63 -2.65 -1.44
C SER A 41 6.04 -3.76 -0.47
N GLN A 42 5.65 -3.62 0.80
CA GLN A 42 5.86 -4.68 1.79
C GLN A 42 5.18 -5.98 1.37
N SER A 43 3.95 -5.91 0.85
CA SER A 43 3.21 -7.08 0.37
C SER A 43 3.91 -7.81 -0.76
N GLN A 44 4.49 -7.10 -1.73
CA GLN A 44 5.27 -7.71 -2.80
C GLN A 44 6.58 -8.29 -2.28
N PHE A 45 7.21 -7.63 -1.30
CA PHE A 45 8.44 -8.13 -0.69
C PHE A 45 8.21 -9.41 0.12
N GLU A 46 7.06 -9.52 0.80
CA GLU A 46 6.63 -10.73 1.52
C GLU A 46 6.39 -11.93 0.60
N GLN A 47 5.95 -11.68 -0.64
CA GLN A 47 5.73 -12.74 -1.63
C GLN A 47 7.04 -13.35 -2.16
N ILE A 48 8.20 -12.77 -1.85
CA ILE A 48 9.49 -13.32 -2.25
C ILE A 48 9.79 -14.58 -1.42
N PRO A 49 10.11 -15.73 -2.06
CA PRO A 49 10.46 -16.95 -1.35
C PRO A 49 11.60 -16.72 -0.36
N GLY A 50 11.41 -17.10 0.91
CA GLY A 50 12.40 -16.94 1.98
C GLY A 50 12.36 -15.60 2.72
N VAL A 51 11.42 -14.71 2.39
CA VAL A 51 11.10 -13.51 3.18
C VAL A 51 9.99 -13.84 4.17
N GLY A 52 10.35 -13.98 5.45
CA GLY A 52 9.37 -14.03 6.55
C GLY A 52 9.18 -12.66 7.20
N SER A 53 8.18 -12.52 8.08
CA SER A 53 7.78 -11.25 8.71
C SER A 53 8.94 -10.52 9.40
N ARG A 54 9.82 -11.26 10.09
CA ARG A 54 11.02 -10.69 10.76
C ARG A 54 12.03 -10.11 9.76
N LYS A 55 12.24 -10.78 8.63
CA LYS A 55 13.15 -10.32 7.57
C LYS A 55 12.55 -9.17 6.79
N LEU A 56 11.23 -9.18 6.58
CA LEU A 56 10.51 -8.07 5.98
C LEU A 56 10.73 -6.80 6.80
N GLN A 57 10.46 -6.81 8.09
CA GLN A 57 10.64 -5.63 8.93
C GLN A 57 12.09 -5.12 8.95
N ALA A 58 13.08 -6.03 8.99
CA ALA A 58 14.49 -5.66 9.08
C ALA A 58 15.09 -5.18 7.74
N TYR A 59 14.71 -5.78 6.61
CA TYR A 59 15.42 -5.62 5.35
C TYR A 59 14.59 -5.03 4.20
N TYR A 60 13.26 -4.91 4.36
CA TYR A 60 12.38 -4.35 3.30
C TYR A 60 12.89 -3.00 2.80
N THR A 61 13.09 -2.04 3.70
CA THR A 61 13.46 -0.66 3.33
C THR A 61 14.83 -0.62 2.65
N LEU A 62 15.79 -1.42 3.14
CA LEU A 62 17.15 -1.48 2.61
C LEU A 62 17.17 -2.04 1.18
N PHE A 63 16.51 -3.17 0.95
CA PHE A 63 16.52 -3.82 -0.35
C PHE A 63 15.65 -3.09 -1.37
N THR A 64 14.45 -2.63 -0.99
CA THR A 64 13.57 -1.91 -1.93
C THR A 64 14.10 -0.54 -2.31
N GLY A 65 14.78 0.16 -1.40
CA GLY A 65 15.51 1.40 -1.72
C GLY A 65 16.57 1.19 -2.79
N GLU A 66 17.40 0.15 -2.64
CA GLU A 66 18.44 -0.20 -3.61
C GLU A 66 17.88 -0.69 -4.94
N ILE A 67 16.78 -1.44 -4.93
CA ILE A 67 16.07 -1.85 -6.15
C ILE A 67 15.55 -0.63 -6.91
N ARG A 68 14.94 0.33 -6.20
CA ARG A 68 14.43 1.58 -6.80
C ARG A 68 15.56 2.40 -7.40
N ALA A 69 16.61 2.68 -6.61
CA ALA A 69 17.77 3.44 -7.07
C ALA A 69 18.43 2.81 -8.30
N TYR A 70 18.57 1.48 -8.31
CA TYR A 70 19.11 0.75 -9.46
C TYR A 70 18.20 0.87 -10.69
N CYS A 71 16.88 0.78 -10.53
CA CYS A 71 15.96 0.92 -11.66
C CYS A 71 15.97 2.33 -12.24
N GLU A 72 16.02 3.36 -11.40
CA GLU A 72 16.13 4.77 -11.81
C GLU A 72 17.44 5.02 -12.56
N LEU A 73 18.57 4.56 -12.01
CA LEU A 73 19.90 4.76 -12.61
C LEU A 73 20.03 4.09 -13.99
N HIS A 74 19.42 2.92 -14.17
CA HIS A 74 19.53 2.13 -15.38
C HIS A 74 18.33 2.29 -16.34
N ASN A 75 17.42 3.24 -16.09
CA ASN A 75 16.20 3.46 -16.87
C ASN A 75 15.38 2.16 -17.10
N LEU A 76 15.36 1.27 -16.10
CA LEU A 76 14.65 0.00 -16.19
C LEU A 76 13.17 0.22 -15.83
N SER A 77 12.25 -0.24 -16.69
CA SER A 77 10.81 -0.23 -16.41
C SER A 77 10.55 -0.96 -15.10
N MET A 78 10.29 -0.22 -14.02
CA MET A 78 10.04 -0.78 -12.69
C MET A 78 8.91 -1.81 -12.82
N GLY A 79 9.17 -3.04 -12.39
CA GLY A 79 8.23 -4.15 -12.59
C GLY A 79 6.84 -3.75 -12.08
N LEU A 80 5.81 -3.97 -12.93
CA LEU A 80 4.42 -3.60 -12.71
C LEU A 80 4.27 -2.18 -12.13
N SER A 81 4.12 -1.23 -13.05
CA SER A 81 3.75 0.17 -12.88
C SER A 81 3.28 0.53 -11.45
N PRO A 82 3.86 1.56 -10.82
CA PRO A 82 3.27 2.11 -9.61
C PRO A 82 1.88 2.58 -10.00
N ALA A 83 0.83 1.86 -9.58
CA ALA A 83 -0.35 2.59 -9.18
C ALA A 83 0.19 3.59 -8.14
N PRO A 84 0.02 4.91 -8.36
CA PRO A 84 0.39 5.87 -7.34
C PRO A 84 -0.45 5.49 -6.13
N THR A 85 0.16 4.85 -5.14
CA THR A 85 -0.34 4.88 -3.78
C THR A 85 -0.26 6.34 -3.38
N THR A 86 -1.31 7.08 -3.73
CA THR A 86 -1.82 8.11 -2.86
C THR A 86 -1.94 7.45 -1.50
N ARG A 87 -0.96 7.80 -0.66
CA ARG A 87 -1.04 7.57 0.76
C ARG A 87 -2.40 8.06 1.23
N ARG A 88 -3.19 7.11 1.73
CA ARG A 88 -3.91 7.22 3.00
C ARG A 88 -4.34 5.81 3.37
N GLU A 89 -3.44 5.11 4.06
CA GLU A 89 -3.50 4.97 5.52
C GLU A 89 -4.80 4.29 5.92
N ALA A 90 -4.67 3.03 6.35
CA ALA A 90 -5.63 2.44 7.27
C ALA A 90 -5.88 3.44 8.41
N PRO A 91 -7.14 3.70 8.81
CA PRO A 91 -7.37 4.62 9.91
C PRO A 91 -6.73 4.06 11.19
N PRO A 92 -5.88 4.83 11.87
CA PRO A 92 -5.52 4.55 13.24
C PRO A 92 -6.74 4.82 14.12
N LYS A 93 -6.91 3.99 15.16
CA LYS A 93 -7.83 4.28 16.26
C LYS A 93 -7.53 5.66 16.86
N ALA A 94 -8.62 6.40 17.11
CA ALA A 94 -8.77 7.49 18.08
C ALA A 94 -7.89 8.74 17.91
N ALA A 95 -8.53 9.89 17.62
CA ALA A 95 -8.85 10.89 18.64
C ALA A 95 -9.34 12.22 18.02
N THR A 96 -10.55 12.64 18.44
CA THR A 96 -10.99 14.01 18.82
C THR A 96 -10.82 15.20 17.88
N GLY A 97 -11.95 15.83 17.53
CA GLY A 97 -12.04 17.28 17.28
C GLY A 97 -12.92 17.66 16.06
N PRO A 98 -13.94 18.54 16.21
CA PRO A 98 -14.94 18.77 15.18
C PRO A 98 -14.50 19.88 14.22
N VAL A 99 -14.52 19.62 12.91
CA VAL A 99 -14.59 20.70 11.91
C VAL A 99 -15.16 20.14 10.60
N SER A 100 -16.33 20.69 10.25
CA SER A 100 -17.08 20.68 8.99
C SER A 100 -17.05 19.42 8.12
N PRO A 101 -18.23 18.93 7.66
CA PRO A 101 -18.27 17.83 6.69
C PRO A 101 -17.46 18.25 5.47
N SER A 102 -16.33 17.56 5.28
CA SER A 102 -15.49 17.74 4.09
C SER A 102 -16.40 17.71 2.87
N VAL A 103 -16.23 18.66 1.93
CA VAL A 103 -17.00 18.78 0.67
C VAL A 103 -17.19 17.41 -0.03
N THR A 104 -16.22 16.51 0.16
CA THR A 104 -16.24 15.12 -0.31
C THR A 104 -17.41 14.27 0.23
N ARG A 105 -17.86 14.48 1.47
CA ARG A 105 -18.94 13.71 2.14
C ARG A 105 -20.33 14.18 1.71
N GLN A 106 -20.50 15.48 1.51
CA GLN A 106 -21.78 16.06 1.08
C GLN A 106 -22.18 15.60 -0.33
N ILE A 107 -21.20 15.43 -1.23
CA ILE A 107 -21.44 14.87 -2.57
C ILE A 107 -21.93 13.41 -2.49
N THR A 108 -21.44 12.62 -1.53
CA THR A 108 -21.93 11.24 -1.31
C THR A 108 -23.37 11.24 -0.82
N LEU A 109 -23.70 12.14 0.11
CA LEU A 109 -25.06 12.28 0.63
C LEU A 109 -26.05 12.59 -0.49
N GLN A 110 -25.70 13.55 -1.34
CA GLN A 110 -26.58 14.01 -2.41
C GLN A 110 -26.85 12.90 -3.44
N MET A 111 -25.81 12.20 -3.90
CA MET A 111 -25.98 11.08 -4.83
C MET A 111 -26.82 9.93 -4.25
N TYR A 112 -26.70 9.68 -2.95
CA TYR A 112 -27.53 8.69 -2.26
C TYR A 112 -28.99 9.14 -2.13
N GLN A 113 -29.23 10.42 -1.83
CA GLN A 113 -30.57 11.02 -1.82
C GLN A 113 -31.21 11.06 -3.23
N ASP A 114 -30.41 11.16 -4.29
CA ASP A 114 -30.84 11.04 -5.69
C ASP A 114 -31.20 9.59 -6.08
N GLY A 115 -31.16 8.64 -5.13
CA GLY A 115 -31.59 7.26 -5.30
C GLY A 115 -30.54 6.34 -5.90
N GLN A 116 -29.27 6.77 -5.99
CA GLN A 116 -28.20 5.91 -6.45
C GLN A 116 -27.79 4.90 -5.37
N SER A 117 -27.50 3.68 -5.80
CA SER A 117 -27.00 2.64 -4.88
C SER A 117 -25.57 2.94 -4.42
N ILE A 118 -25.19 2.41 -3.26
CA ILE A 118 -23.81 2.54 -2.73
C ILE A 118 -22.76 2.04 -3.74
N GLU A 119 -23.11 1.03 -4.53
CA GLU A 119 -22.23 0.46 -5.56
C GLU A 119 -22.07 1.39 -6.76
N ASP A 120 -23.16 2.04 -7.20
CA ASP A 120 -23.13 2.97 -8.33
C ASP A 120 -22.40 4.27 -7.97
N ILE A 121 -22.66 4.81 -6.77
CA ILE A 121 -21.94 5.98 -6.25
C ILE A 121 -20.45 5.67 -6.13
N ALA A 122 -20.10 4.47 -5.66
CA ALA A 122 -18.71 4.02 -5.58
C ALA A 122 -18.05 4.00 -6.97
N ARG A 123 -18.72 3.45 -7.99
CA ARG A 123 -18.23 3.41 -9.37
C ARG A 123 -18.07 4.81 -9.96
N GLU A 124 -19.09 5.65 -9.84
CA GLU A 124 -19.11 6.99 -10.42
C GLU A 124 -18.05 7.91 -9.78
N ARG A 125 -17.82 7.74 -8.48
CA ARG A 125 -16.81 8.52 -7.75
C ARG A 125 -15.43 7.88 -7.73
N ASN A 126 -15.23 6.71 -8.37
CA ASN A 126 -14.00 5.92 -8.25
C ASN A 126 -13.59 5.65 -6.78
N LEU A 127 -14.58 5.46 -5.92
CA LEU A 127 -14.40 5.14 -4.50
C LEU A 127 -14.76 3.68 -4.25
N ARG A 128 -14.32 3.16 -3.10
CA ARG A 128 -14.74 1.82 -2.66
C ARG A 128 -16.11 1.91 -1.99
N PRO A 129 -17.02 0.93 -2.20
CA PRO A 129 -18.33 0.89 -1.52
C PRO A 129 -18.21 1.01 0.00
N THR A 130 -17.15 0.46 0.59
CA THR A 130 -16.83 0.54 2.02
C THR A 130 -16.54 1.97 2.50
N THR A 131 -15.96 2.81 1.64
CA THR A 131 -15.68 4.23 1.93
C THR A 131 -16.95 5.05 1.86
N ILE A 132 -17.84 4.74 0.90
CA ILE A 132 -19.18 5.34 0.81
C ILE A 132 -20.00 5.00 2.05
N ALA A 133 -20.03 3.72 2.46
CA ALA A 133 -20.69 3.28 3.68
C ALA A 133 -20.16 4.01 4.93
N SER A 134 -18.84 4.16 5.04
CA SER A 134 -18.22 4.90 6.16
C SER A 134 -18.61 6.38 6.18
N HIS A 135 -18.66 7.03 5.01
CA HIS A 135 -19.12 8.42 4.90
C HIS A 135 -20.59 8.58 5.30
N LEU A 136 -21.46 7.66 4.89
CA LEU A 136 -22.88 7.68 5.26
C LEU A 136 -23.07 7.48 6.77
N VAL A 137 -22.31 6.57 7.39
CA VAL A 137 -22.30 6.38 8.85
C VAL A 137 -21.89 7.66 9.57
N GLU A 138 -20.78 8.29 9.15
CA GLU A 138 -20.32 9.56 9.75
C GLU A 138 -21.34 10.70 9.58
N LEU A 139 -22.10 10.73 8.48
CA LEU A 139 -23.16 11.73 8.25
C LEU A 139 -24.38 11.48 9.14
N ILE A 140 -24.76 10.22 9.34
CA ILE A 140 -25.83 9.84 10.29
C ILE A 140 -25.43 10.24 11.71
N GLU A 141 -24.18 9.98 12.12
CA GLU A 141 -23.65 10.39 13.42
C GLU A 141 -23.59 11.92 13.56
N ALA A 142 -23.40 12.66 12.47
CA ALA A 142 -23.46 14.11 12.43
C ALA A 142 -24.89 14.69 12.46
N GLY A 143 -25.93 13.84 12.44
CA GLY A 143 -27.34 14.23 12.54
C GLY A 143 -28.02 14.51 11.20
N GLU A 144 -27.42 14.13 10.07
CA GLU A 144 -28.08 14.17 8.76
C GLU A 144 -29.14 13.06 8.67
N THR A 145 -30.34 13.41 8.19
CA THR A 145 -31.44 12.45 8.03
C THR A 145 -31.22 11.63 6.76
N ILE A 146 -30.60 10.47 6.92
CA ILE A 146 -30.44 9.48 5.84
C ILE A 146 -31.52 8.41 6.00
N ASP A 147 -32.27 8.14 4.93
CA ASP A 147 -33.29 7.10 4.93
C ASP A 147 -32.64 5.71 4.79
N VAL A 148 -32.39 5.10 5.94
CA VAL A 148 -31.72 3.80 6.09
C VAL A 148 -32.58 2.61 5.61
N GLN A 149 -33.85 2.84 5.22
CA GLN A 149 -34.75 1.78 4.72
C GLN A 149 -34.28 1.19 3.38
N SER A 150 -33.42 1.89 2.65
CA SER A 150 -32.86 1.46 1.36
C SER A 150 -31.52 0.71 1.47
N LEU A 151 -31.05 0.45 2.70
CA LEU A 151 -29.81 -0.27 3.02
C LEU A 151 -30.04 -1.74 3.39
N LEU A 152 -31.31 -2.20 3.37
CA LEU A 152 -31.77 -3.56 3.60
C LEU A 152 -32.27 -4.18 2.29
#